data_AF-A0A7C6AGH4-F1
#
_entry.id   AF-A0A7C6AGH4-F1
#
_cell.length_a   1.000
_cell.length_b   1.000
_cell.length_c   1.000
_cell.angle_alpha   90.00
_cell.angle_beta   90.00
_cell.angle_gamma   90.00
#
_symmetry.space_group_name_H-M   'P 1'
#
loop_
_entity.id
_entity.type
_entity.pdbx_description
1 polymer ?
#
loop_
_entity_poly.entity_id
_entity_poly.type
_entity_poly.pdbx_seq_one_letter_code
_entity_poly.pdbx_strand_id
1 'polypeptide(L)' 'MVNLIKPLGIITYISILLAVLTGLRIIRVNIKWHRLIAFIGIIGATIHGLIVLYLTYFY' A
#
# COMPACT_ATOMS: atom_id res chain seq x y z
N MET A 1 2.23 4.03 -19.54
CA MET A 1 1.56 3.37 -18.39
C MET A 1 2.54 2.76 -17.39
N VAL A 2 3.63 2.12 -17.83
CA VAL A 2 4.66 1.52 -16.95
C VAL A 2 5.27 2.51 -15.93
N ASN A 3 5.40 3.79 -16.30
CA ASN A 3 5.95 4.82 -15.40
C ASN A 3 5.08 5.10 -14.16
N LEU A 4 3.79 4.73 -14.16
CA LEU A 4 2.90 4.92 -13.00
C LEU A 4 2.91 3.75 -12.01
N ILE A 5 3.31 2.55 -12.47
CA ILE A 5 3.30 1.34 -11.65
C ILE A 5 4.33 1.42 -10.54
N LYS A 6 5.54 1.89 -10.87
CA LYS A 6 6.65 2.06 -9.91
C LYS A 6 6.29 3.00 -8.75
N PRO A 7 5.85 4.25 -8.99
CA PRO A 7 5.48 5.15 -7.88
C PRO A 7 4.29 4.62 -7.08
N LEU A 8 3.30 3.99 -7.73
CA LEU A 8 2.19 3.36 -7.02
C LEU A 8 2.68 2.25 -6.08
N GLY A 9 3.58 1.38 -6.55
CA GLY A 9 4.18 0.33 -5.73
C GLY A 9 4.94 0.88 -4.52
N ILE A 10 5.72 1.95 -4.72
CA ILE A 10 6.46 2.62 -3.64
C ILE A 10 5.51 3.19 -2.58
N ILE A 11 4.48 3.94 -3.00
CA ILE A 11 3.50 4.54 -2.07
C ILE A 11 2.77 3.45 -1.28
N THR A 12 2.40 2.36 -1.97
CA THR A 12 1.72 1.23 -1.36
C THR A 12 2.60 0.54 -0.33
N TYR A 13 3.86 0.29 -0.67
CA TYR A 13 4.86 -0.29 0.23
C TYR A 13 5.05 0.58 1.48
N ILE A 14 5.22 1.89 1.31
CA ILE A 14 5.37 2.83 2.44
C ILE A 14 4.13 2.79 3.34
N SER A 15 2.93 2.75 2.76
CA SER A 15 1.68 2.69 3.53
C SER A 15 1.57 1.42 4.35
N ILE A 16 1.93 0.26 3.78
CA ILE A 16 1.97 -1.02 4.49
C ILE A 16 3.05 -1.00 5.58
N LEU A 17 4.25 -0.51 5.28
CA LEU A 17 5.33 -0.40 6.25
C LEU A 17 4.91 0.46 7.45
N LEU A 18 4.29 1.61 7.21
CA LEU A 18 3.74 2.46 8.26
C LEU A 18 2.64 1.74 9.05
N ALA A 19 1.75 0.98 8.41
CA ALA A 19 0.75 0.18 9.11
C ALA A 19 1.41 -0.86 10.04
N VAL A 20 2.47 -1.54 9.59
CA VAL A 20 3.21 -2.52 10.40
C VAL A 20 3.91 -1.83 11.58
N LEU A 21 4.67 -0.76 11.33
CA LEU A 21 5.41 -0.03 12.38
C LEU A 21 4.48 0.58 13.43
N THR A 22 3.31 1.07 13.00
CA THR A 22 2.28 1.60 13.91
C THR A 22 1.57 0.49 14.68
N GLY A 23 1.30 -0.66 14.06
CA GLY A 23 0.72 -1.84 14.71
C GLY A 23 1.64 -2.46 15.77
N LEU A 24 2.96 -2.47 15.51
CA LEU A 24 3.98 -2.91 16.45
C LEU A 24 4.29 -1.88 17.56
N ARG A 25 3.63 -0.72 17.55
CA ARG A 25 3.87 0.40 18.48
C ARG A 25 5.31 0.95 18.46
N ILE A 26 6.07 0.68 17.39
CA ILE A 26 7.36 1.33 17.12
C ILE A 26 7.10 2.81 16.83
N ILE A 27 6.07 3.10 16.04
CA ILE A 27 5.53 4.45 15.84
C ILE A 27 4.21 4.54 16.61
N ARG A 28 4.18 5.35 17.68
CA ARG A 28 2.98 5.50 18.50
C ARG A 28 1.98 6.44 17.82
N VAL A 29 0.87 5.89 17.35
CA VAL A 29 -0.27 6.64 16.80
C VAL A 29 -1.58 6.13 17.41
N ASN A 30 -2.63 6.95 17.37
CA ASN A 30 -3.95 6.48 17.79
C ASN A 30 -4.45 5.35 16.88
N ILE A 31 -5.22 4.42 17.46
CA ILE A 31 -5.79 3.27 16.73
C ILE A 31 -6.59 3.68 15.49
N LYS A 32 -7.25 4.84 15.53
CA LYS A 32 -7.98 5.41 14.38
C LYS A 32 -7.05 5.68 13.19
N TRP A 33 -5.86 6.24 13.44
CA TRP A 33 -4.86 6.53 12.42
C TRP A 33 -4.22 5.26 11.88
N HIS A 34 -3.86 4.31 12.75
CA HIS A 34 -3.38 3.00 12.31
C HIS A 34 -4.39 2.30 11.38
N ARG A 35 -5.67 2.29 11.76
CA ARG A 35 -6.74 1.69 10.95
C ARG A 35 -6.88 2.37 9.59
N LEU A 36 -6.79 3.70 9.53
CA LEU A 36 -6.83 4.44 8.27
C LEU A 36 -5.62 4.11 7.37
N ILE A 37 -4.40 4.12 7.93
CA ILE A 37 -3.18 3.80 7.18
C ILE A 37 -3.24 2.37 6.64
N ALA A 38 -3.66 1.41 7.47
CA ALA A 38 -3.81 0.01 7.06
C ALA A 38 -4.86 -0.14 5.94
N PHE A 39 -5.99 0.56 6.05
CA PHE A 39 -7.04 0.51 5.02
C PHE A 39 -6.57 1.08 3.68
N ILE A 40 -5.89 2.23 3.69
CA ILE A 40 -5.28 2.82 2.49
C ILE A 40 -4.23 1.88 1.90
N GLY A 41 -3.39 1.27 2.74
CA GLY A 41 -2.39 0.30 2.32
C GLY A 41 -2.99 -0.93 1.64
N ILE A 42 -4.08 -1.48 2.17
CA ILE A 42 -4.78 -2.62 1.56
C ILE A 42 -5.37 -2.24 0.20
N ILE A 43 -6.10 -1.13 0.11
CA ILE A 43 -6.68 -0.68 -1.16
C ILE A 43 -5.57 -0.45 -2.20
N GLY A 44 -4.50 0.24 -1.82
CA GLY A 44 -3.36 0.49 -2.69
C GLY A 44 -2.71 -0.82 -3.18
N ALA A 45 -2.56 -1.81 -2.31
CA ALA A 45 -1.97 -3.11 -2.64
C ALA A 45 -2.85 -3.92 -3.58
N THR A 46 -4.17 -3.93 -3.35
CA THR A 46 -5.11 -4.57 -4.25
C THR A 46 -5.08 -3.90 -5.63
N ILE A 47 -5.15 -2.57 -5.70
CA ILE A 47 -5.11 -1.84 -6.97
C ILE A 47 -3.77 -2.07 -7.69
N HIS A 48 -2.63 -1.94 -7.00
CA HIS A 48 -1.31 -2.16 -7.57
C HIS A 48 -1.16 -3.59 -8.09
N GLY A 49 -1.57 -4.59 -7.30
CA GLY A 49 -1.56 -6.00 -7.70
C GLY A 49 -2.43 -6.27 -8.93
N LEU A 50 -3.66 -5.76 -8.96
CA LEU A 50 -4.56 -5.90 -10.11
C LEU A 50 -4.00 -5.27 -11.38
N ILE A 51 -3.40 -4.07 -11.27
CA ILE A 51 -2.77 -3.40 -12.41
C ILE A 51 -1.59 -4.22 -12.95
N VAL A 52 -0.72 -4.72 -12.06
CA VAL A 52 0.43 -5.54 -12.47
C VAL A 52 -0.04 -6.83 -13.13
N LEU A 53 -1.02 -7.52 -12.56
CA LEU A 53 -1.59 -8.74 -13.16
C LEU A 53 -2.18 -8.44 -14.54
N TYR A 54 -3.00 -7.40 -14.64
CA TYR A 54 -3.61 -7.01 -15.92
C TYR A 54 -2.55 -6.76 -17.00
N LEU A 55 -1.52 -5.98 -16.68
CA LEU A 55 -0.45 -5.66 -17.61
C LEU A 55 0.51 -6.83 -17.89
N THR A 56 0.53 -7.87 -17.06
CA THR A 56 1.40 -9.04 -17.28
C THR A 56 0.70 -10.08 -18.16
N TYR A 57 -0.61 -10.21 -18.04
CA TYR A 57 -1.37 -11.26 -18.73
C TYR A 57 -2.11 -10.79 -19.98
N PHE A 58 -2.41 -9.50 -20.11
CA PHE A 58 -3.22 -8.97 -21.20
C PHE A 58 -2.52 -7.93 -22.09
N TYR A 59 -1.29 -7.52 -21.74
CA TYR A 59 -0.46 -6.56 -22.48
C TYR A 59 0.99 -7.04 -22.54
#